data_AF-A0A485B142-F1
#
_entry.id   AF-A0A485B142-F1
#
_cell.length_a   1.000
_cell.length_b   1.000
_cell.length_c   1.000
_cell.angle_alpha   90.00
_cell.angle_beta   90.00
_cell.angle_gamma   90.00
#
_symmetry.space_group_name_H-M   'P 1'
#
loop_
_entity.id
_entity.type
_entity.pdbx_description
1 polymer ?
#
loop_
_entity_poly.entity_id
_entity_poly.type
_entity_poly.pdbx_seq_one_letter_code
_entity_poly.pdbx_strand_id
1 'polypeptide(L)'
;MSHNPIFRFTVKRRFKIILLLATLAFTLHVNAAATFLTGCFPVKGDVKVTLNDELSSAMNYAGNTISPLNNYMIPAEPLPAQCSSCPGLRSTDKENMYSYRATPLMAGSTPGYGKLTDKLDIQLTLFTDTVAGGGTLTKLTTYPITAPPTSTFEGTNDESTQSLCAKSPAAGVPQRTFNWNKLTASIHIVQPIFGTELIPTQTLAETSLCIFYGTGSCSFANAQLASRMDYFRIFKCPFELYYQRR
;
A
#
# COMPACT_ATOMS: atom_id res chain seq x y z
N MET A 1 18.64 65.79 -42.17
CA MET A 1 17.35 65.10 -42.39
C MET A 1 17.65 63.69 -42.86
N SER A 2 17.43 62.69 -42.01
CA SER A 2 17.62 61.26 -42.32
C SER A 2 16.24 60.60 -42.39
N HIS A 3 15.94 59.90 -43.48
CA HIS A 3 14.73 59.10 -43.64
C HIS A 3 15.11 57.62 -43.70
N ASN A 4 14.75 56.88 -42.65
CA ASN A 4 14.80 55.42 -42.62
C ASN A 4 13.61 54.85 -43.42
N PRO A 5 13.80 53.87 -44.31
CA PRO A 5 12.69 53.14 -44.88
C PRO A 5 12.15 52.12 -43.86
N ILE A 6 10.88 52.28 -43.51
CA ILE A 6 10.11 51.31 -42.73
C ILE A 6 9.78 50.13 -43.65
N PHE A 7 10.45 48.99 -43.47
CA PHE A 7 10.06 47.74 -44.12
C PHE A 7 8.75 47.23 -43.52
N ARG A 8 7.63 47.43 -44.23
CA ARG A 8 6.35 46.78 -43.92
C ARG A 8 6.36 45.35 -44.45
N PHE A 9 6.56 44.38 -43.57
CA PHE A 9 6.32 42.98 -43.88
C PHE A 9 4.82 42.70 -43.94
N THR A 10 4.27 42.62 -45.15
CA THR A 10 2.90 42.17 -45.37
C THR A 10 2.87 40.64 -45.33
N VAL A 11 2.63 40.09 -44.13
CA VAL A 11 2.50 38.63 -43.93
C VAL A 11 1.25 38.15 -44.67
N LYS A 12 1.43 37.44 -45.79
CA LYS A 12 0.33 36.88 -46.60
C LYS A 12 -0.59 36.03 -45.71
N ARG A 13 -1.90 36.11 -45.93
CA ARG A 13 -2.96 35.39 -45.18
C ARG A 13 -2.68 33.88 -45.01
N ARG A 14 -2.03 33.27 -46.01
CA ARG A 14 -1.59 31.85 -45.98
C ARG A 14 -0.50 31.57 -44.94
N PHE A 15 0.40 32.52 -44.68
CA PHE A 15 1.49 32.39 -43.70
C PHE A 15 0.96 32.51 -42.26
N LYS A 16 -0.07 33.33 -42.02
CA LYS A 16 -0.78 33.39 -40.73
C LYS A 16 -1.51 32.08 -40.41
N ILE A 17 -2.12 31.45 -41.42
CA ILE A 17 -2.80 30.14 -41.28
C ILE A 17 -1.78 29.02 -40.98
N ILE A 18 -0.63 29.02 -41.64
CA ILE A 18 0.44 28.05 -41.39
C ILE A 18 1.01 28.24 -39.98
N LEU A 19 1.22 29.49 -39.52
CA LEU A 19 1.68 29.75 -38.16
C LEU A 19 0.65 29.29 -37.12
N LEU A 20 -0.65 29.51 -37.35
CA LEU A 20 -1.73 29.06 -36.48
C LEU A 20 -1.83 27.53 -36.41
N LEU A 21 -1.69 26.84 -37.54
CA LEU A 21 -1.64 25.37 -37.61
C LEU A 21 -0.39 24.80 -36.94
N ALA A 22 0.76 25.46 -37.07
CA ALA A 22 1.99 25.06 -36.39
C ALA A 22 1.91 25.27 -34.87
N THR A 23 1.27 26.35 -34.39
CA THR A 23 1.01 26.55 -32.96
C THR A 23 -0.02 25.55 -32.43
N LEU A 24 -1.05 25.20 -33.21
CA LEU A 24 -2.05 24.20 -32.83
C LEU A 24 -1.45 22.78 -32.79
N ALA A 25 -0.50 22.48 -33.69
CA ALA A 25 0.26 21.24 -33.70
C ALA A 25 1.26 21.16 -32.54
N PHE A 26 1.84 22.29 -32.10
CA PHE A 26 2.72 22.34 -30.93
C PHE A 26 1.96 22.22 -29.60
N THR A 27 0.71 22.67 -29.51
CA THR A 27 -0.15 22.49 -28.33
C THR A 27 -0.72 21.06 -28.18
N LEU A 28 -0.52 20.21 -29.19
CA LEU A 28 -0.88 18.79 -29.16
C LEU A 28 0.27 17.89 -28.66
N HIS A 29 1.25 18.43 -27.93
CA HIS A 29 2.02 17.60 -27.01
C HIS A 29 1.08 17.16 -25.90
N VAL A 30 0.38 16.06 -26.19
CA VAL A 30 -0.54 15.37 -25.31
C VAL A 30 0.28 14.96 -24.09
N ASN A 31 0.17 15.71 -22.99
CA ASN A 31 0.45 15.15 -21.68
C ASN A 31 -0.60 14.05 -21.51
N ALA A 32 -0.22 12.82 -21.83
CA ALA A 32 -1.11 11.67 -21.74
C ALA A 32 -1.60 11.57 -20.30
N ALA A 33 -2.91 11.71 -20.11
CA ALA A 33 -3.54 11.60 -18.80
C ALA A 33 -3.19 10.26 -18.16
N ALA A 34 -3.10 10.24 -16.82
CA ALA A 34 -2.85 9.02 -16.08
C ALA A 34 -3.86 7.93 -16.46
N THR A 35 -3.36 6.78 -16.87
CA THR A 35 -4.17 5.60 -17.14
C THR A 35 -3.93 4.60 -16.02
N PHE A 36 -4.99 4.24 -15.31
CA PHE A 36 -4.94 3.33 -14.17
C PHE A 36 -5.08 1.88 -14.62
N LEU A 37 -4.19 1.02 -14.14
CA LEU A 37 -4.27 -0.42 -14.37
C LEU A 37 -5.19 -1.04 -13.33
N THR A 38 -6.05 -1.95 -13.79
CA THR A 38 -7.09 -2.57 -12.97
C THR A 38 -7.09 -4.09 -13.10
N GLY A 39 -7.54 -4.77 -12.06
CA GLY A 39 -7.63 -6.23 -12.01
C GLY A 39 -6.26 -6.88 -11.87
N CYS A 40 -5.29 -6.17 -11.31
CA CYS A 40 -3.89 -6.60 -11.26
C CYS A 40 -3.58 -7.66 -10.22
N PHE A 41 -4.43 -7.77 -9.20
CA PHE A 41 -4.18 -8.63 -8.06
C PHE A 41 -5.34 -9.60 -7.90
N PRO A 42 -5.11 -10.93 -7.90
CA PRO A 42 -6.05 -11.82 -7.26
C PRO A 42 -6.03 -11.44 -5.78
N VAL A 43 -7.18 -11.05 -5.20
CA VAL A 43 -7.25 -10.66 -3.78
C VAL A 43 -6.61 -11.77 -2.95
N LYS A 44 -5.44 -11.52 -2.37
CA LYS A 44 -4.74 -12.44 -1.47
C LYS A 44 -5.56 -12.46 -0.18
N GLY A 45 -6.57 -13.32 -0.19
CA GLY A 45 -7.74 -13.19 0.67
C GLY A 45 -7.45 -13.33 2.15
N ASP A 46 -6.60 -14.26 2.56
CA ASP A 46 -6.49 -14.57 3.98
C ASP A 46 -5.06 -15.01 4.31
N VAL A 47 -4.16 -14.03 4.52
CA VAL A 47 -2.88 -14.34 5.14
C VAL A 47 -3.14 -14.56 6.64
N LYS A 48 -3.36 -15.83 7.03
CA LYS A 48 -3.65 -16.21 8.42
C LYS A 48 -2.39 -16.11 9.27
N VAL A 49 -2.42 -15.23 10.26
CA VAL A 49 -1.37 -15.12 11.27
C VAL A 49 -1.75 -15.96 12.47
N THR A 50 -0.97 -17.01 12.73
CA THR A 50 -1.10 -17.85 13.93
C THR A 50 0.13 -17.62 14.81
N LEU A 51 -0.08 -17.21 16.05
CA LEU A 51 1.00 -16.98 17.01
C LEU A 51 0.69 -17.72 18.30
N ASN A 52 1.51 -18.71 18.62
CA ASN A 52 1.39 -19.46 19.87
C ASN A 52 2.58 -19.11 20.75
N ASP A 53 2.52 -17.95 21.40
CA ASP A 53 3.49 -17.62 22.46
C ASP A 53 2.76 -17.48 23.80
N GLU A 54 3.36 -18.05 24.84
CA GLU A 54 2.93 -17.86 26.22
C GLU A 54 3.45 -16.52 26.75
N LEU A 55 2.57 -15.76 27.38
CA LEU A 55 2.94 -14.51 28.04
C LEU A 55 3.36 -14.83 29.48
N SER A 56 4.60 -14.52 29.84
CA SER A 56 5.09 -14.72 31.21
C SER A 56 4.30 -13.87 32.22
N SER A 57 4.18 -14.37 33.45
CA SER A 57 3.49 -13.68 34.55
C SER A 57 4.05 -12.26 34.80
N ALA A 58 5.36 -12.09 34.69
CA ALA A 58 6.03 -10.80 34.83
C ALA A 58 5.65 -9.76 33.75
N MET A 59 5.20 -10.19 32.57
CA MET A 59 4.77 -9.30 31.49
C MET A 59 3.26 -9.06 31.49
N ASN A 60 2.49 -9.81 32.29
CA ASN A 60 1.02 -9.79 32.28
C ASN A 60 0.45 -8.79 33.30
N TYR A 61 0.61 -7.49 33.04
CA TYR A 61 0.02 -6.44 33.86
C TYR A 61 -0.54 -5.30 32.98
N ALA A 62 -1.59 -4.65 33.47
CA ALA A 62 -2.21 -3.53 32.77
C ALA A 62 -1.21 -2.38 32.54
N GLY A 63 -1.24 -1.80 31.35
CA GLY A 63 -0.32 -0.75 30.92
C GLY A 63 0.99 -1.25 30.31
N ASN A 64 1.30 -2.55 30.42
CA ASN A 64 2.49 -3.09 29.77
C ASN A 64 2.33 -3.07 28.24
N THR A 65 3.41 -2.76 27.54
CA THR A 65 3.47 -2.85 26.08
C THR A 65 4.53 -3.85 25.68
N ILE A 66 4.10 -4.92 25.03
CA ILE A 66 4.96 -5.93 24.43
C ILE A 66 5.40 -5.36 23.09
N SER A 67 6.66 -4.89 23.05
CA SER A 67 7.33 -4.45 21.83
C SER A 67 7.32 -5.54 20.76
N PRO A 68 7.47 -5.18 19.46
CA PRO A 68 7.19 -6.08 18.36
C PRO A 68 7.89 -7.41 18.53
N LEU A 69 7.09 -8.45 18.74
CA LEU A 69 7.53 -9.82 18.62
C LEU A 69 8.09 -9.96 17.20
N ASN A 70 9.37 -10.32 17.13
CA ASN A 70 10.20 -10.44 15.94
C ASN A 70 9.39 -10.54 14.64
N ASN A 71 9.47 -9.49 13.80
CA ASN A 71 8.89 -9.35 12.45
C ASN A 71 7.95 -10.51 12.05
N TYR A 72 6.63 -10.33 12.13
CA TYR A 72 5.68 -11.23 11.49
C TYR A 72 5.84 -11.10 9.96
N MET A 73 6.91 -11.70 9.44
CA MET A 73 7.05 -12.00 8.04
C MET A 73 6.25 -13.26 7.84
N ILE A 74 4.99 -13.09 7.47
CA ILE A 74 4.09 -14.22 7.28
C ILE A 74 4.53 -14.85 5.97
N PRO A 75 5.14 -16.05 5.93
CA PRO A 75 5.59 -16.62 4.67
C PRO A 75 4.36 -16.86 3.81
N ALA A 76 4.21 -16.04 2.79
CA ALA A 76 3.23 -16.23 1.76
C ALA A 76 3.97 -15.97 0.47
N GLU A 77 3.90 -16.91 -0.46
CA GLU A 77 4.63 -16.83 -1.72
C GLU A 77 4.34 -15.50 -2.43
N PRO A 78 5.35 -14.90 -3.09
CA PRO A 78 5.13 -13.81 -4.01
C PRO A 78 4.05 -14.17 -5.02
N LEU A 79 3.11 -13.25 -5.26
CA LEU A 79 2.03 -13.48 -6.22
C LEU A 79 2.34 -12.77 -7.53
N PRO A 80 2.13 -13.43 -8.68
CA PRO A 80 2.22 -12.75 -9.96
C PRO A 80 1.09 -11.73 -10.08
N ALA A 81 1.42 -10.52 -10.51
CA ALA A 81 0.40 -9.59 -11.00
C ALA A 81 -0.16 -10.09 -12.33
N GLN A 82 -1.45 -9.85 -12.55
CA GLN A 82 -2.16 -10.27 -13.75
C GLN A 82 -3.24 -9.26 -14.11
N CYS A 83 -2.86 -8.00 -14.38
CA CYS A 83 -3.81 -6.96 -14.80
C CYS A 83 -4.64 -7.47 -15.97
N SER A 84 -5.96 -7.50 -15.79
CA SER A 84 -6.91 -7.95 -16.80
C SER A 84 -7.03 -6.96 -17.94
N SER A 85 -6.69 -5.69 -17.71
CA SER A 85 -6.72 -4.61 -18.69
C SER A 85 -5.43 -3.78 -18.64
N CYS A 86 -4.73 -3.72 -19.76
CA CYS A 86 -3.54 -2.89 -19.98
C CYS A 86 -3.65 -2.10 -21.30
N PRO A 87 -4.61 -1.18 -21.41
CA PRO A 87 -5.00 -0.61 -22.69
C PRO A 87 -3.96 0.40 -23.21
N GLY A 88 -3.18 0.01 -24.23
CA GLY A 88 -2.23 0.93 -24.87
C GLY A 88 -0.92 1.13 -24.08
N LEU A 89 -0.69 0.30 -23.06
CA LEU A 89 0.58 0.22 -22.35
C LEU A 89 1.67 -0.35 -23.29
N ARG A 90 2.79 0.36 -23.38
CA ARG A 90 3.96 -0.01 -24.18
C ARG A 90 5.08 -0.52 -23.28
N SER A 91 6.01 -1.28 -23.86
CA SER A 91 7.18 -1.79 -23.14
C SER A 91 8.06 -0.71 -22.52
N THR A 92 7.99 0.53 -23.01
CA THR A 92 8.79 1.67 -22.53
C THR A 92 8.06 2.57 -21.54
N ASP A 93 6.76 2.36 -21.36
CA ASP A 93 5.97 3.19 -20.47
C ASP A 93 6.39 2.94 -19.02
N LYS A 94 6.44 4.02 -18.23
CA LYS A 94 6.81 3.96 -16.82
C LYS A 94 5.54 3.90 -15.97
N GLU A 95 5.39 2.80 -15.25
CA GLU A 95 4.33 2.60 -14.27
C GLU A 95 4.79 3.08 -12.91
N ASN A 96 4.01 3.96 -12.28
CA ASN A 96 4.18 4.34 -10.89
C ASN A 96 3.21 3.55 -10.02
N MET A 97 3.72 3.06 -8.90
CA MET A 97 2.96 2.26 -7.96
C MET A 97 2.89 2.94 -6.60
N TYR A 98 1.67 3.06 -6.09
CA TYR A 98 1.38 3.62 -4.78
C TYR A 98 0.50 2.67 -4.01
N SER A 99 0.72 2.62 -2.70
CA SER A 99 -0.01 1.73 -1.82
C SER A 99 -0.65 2.48 -0.66
N TYR A 100 -1.80 1.99 -0.24
CA TYR A 100 -2.63 2.56 0.80
C TYR A 100 -2.82 1.51 1.89
N ARG A 101 -2.80 1.94 3.15
CA ARG A 101 -2.93 1.05 4.31
C ARG A 101 -4.21 1.39 5.06
N ALA A 102 -5.12 0.43 5.11
CA ALA A 102 -6.40 0.53 5.79
C ALA A 102 -6.45 -0.47 6.95
N THR A 103 -7.32 -0.21 7.92
CA THR A 103 -7.59 -1.13 9.02
C THR A 103 -9.05 -0.98 9.45
N PRO A 104 -9.80 -2.08 9.57
CA PRO A 104 -11.16 -2.04 10.10
C PRO A 104 -11.19 -2.09 11.64
N LEU A 105 -10.05 -2.25 12.31
CA LEU A 105 -10.00 -2.28 13.76
C LEU A 105 -10.48 -0.96 14.34
N MET A 106 -11.41 -1.05 15.27
CA MET A 106 -11.87 0.11 16.04
C MET A 106 -10.74 0.67 16.90
N ALA A 107 -10.82 1.93 17.28
CA ALA A 107 -9.90 2.51 18.25
C ALA A 107 -9.89 1.70 19.56
N GLY A 108 -8.68 1.42 20.06
CA GLY A 108 -8.45 0.81 21.36
C GLY A 108 -8.68 1.78 22.52
N SER A 109 -8.46 1.29 23.73
CA SER A 109 -8.42 2.12 24.93
C SER A 109 -7.13 2.95 25.00
N THR A 110 -6.06 2.47 24.37
CA THR A 110 -4.76 3.16 24.31
C THR A 110 -4.66 4.02 23.03
N PRO A 111 -4.34 5.33 23.16
CA PRO A 111 -4.21 6.22 22.00
C PRO A 111 -3.21 5.71 20.96
N GLY A 112 -3.64 5.67 19.70
CA GLY A 112 -2.81 5.20 18.58
C GLY A 112 -2.71 3.69 18.45
N TYR A 113 -3.60 2.94 19.11
CA TYR A 113 -3.77 1.49 18.98
C TYR A 113 -5.19 1.16 18.51
N GLY A 114 -5.33 0.05 17.81
CA GLY A 114 -6.61 -0.58 17.50
C GLY A 114 -6.99 -1.60 18.57
N LYS A 115 -8.28 -1.81 18.78
CA LYS A 115 -8.81 -2.81 19.72
C LYS A 115 -8.68 -4.21 19.12
N LEU A 116 -8.06 -5.15 19.84
CA LEU A 116 -8.11 -6.58 19.50
C LEU A 116 -9.18 -7.32 20.30
N THR A 117 -9.19 -7.09 21.61
CA THR A 117 -10.19 -7.62 22.56
C THR A 117 -10.44 -6.58 23.64
N ASP A 118 -11.22 -6.89 24.68
CA ASP A 118 -11.38 -6.01 25.84
C ASP A 118 -10.12 -5.91 26.71
N LYS A 119 -9.16 -6.84 26.53
CA LYS A 119 -7.93 -6.92 27.32
C LYS A 119 -6.69 -6.50 26.55
N LEU A 120 -6.75 -6.47 25.23
CA LEU A 120 -5.60 -6.29 24.36
C LEU A 120 -5.89 -5.25 23.27
N ASP A 121 -4.95 -4.32 23.13
CA ASP A 121 -4.87 -3.35 22.04
C ASP A 121 -3.63 -3.65 21.18
N ILE A 122 -3.66 -3.29 19.90
CA ILE A 122 -2.59 -3.55 18.92
C ILE A 122 -2.17 -2.29 18.17
N GLN A 123 -0.89 -2.17 17.91
CA GLN A 123 -0.35 -1.15 17.03
C GLN A 123 0.38 -1.82 15.87
N LEU A 124 -0.15 -1.61 14.66
CA LEU A 124 0.32 -2.22 13.43
C LEU A 124 1.37 -1.34 12.74
N THR A 125 2.39 -1.99 12.19
CA THR A 125 3.35 -1.38 11.27
C THR A 125 3.45 -2.25 10.02
N LEU A 126 3.10 -1.70 8.87
CA LEU A 126 3.08 -2.44 7.59
C LEU A 126 4.28 -2.08 6.74
N PHE A 127 4.75 -3.04 5.95
CA PHE A 127 5.88 -2.84 5.04
C PHE A 127 5.39 -2.58 3.62
N THR A 128 6.26 -1.97 2.81
CA THR A 128 6.17 -1.99 1.34
C THR A 128 6.48 -3.38 0.80
N ASP A 129 6.31 -3.58 -0.51
CA ASP A 129 6.52 -4.86 -1.19
C ASP A 129 7.90 -5.47 -0.84
N THR A 130 7.89 -6.67 -0.25
CA THR A 130 9.13 -7.32 0.18
C THR A 130 9.89 -7.99 -0.97
N VAL A 131 9.25 -8.23 -2.13
CA VAL A 131 9.93 -8.78 -3.32
C VAL A 131 10.90 -7.75 -3.90
N ALA A 132 10.48 -6.49 -3.97
CA ALA A 132 11.32 -5.37 -4.35
C ALA A 132 12.35 -4.94 -3.27
N GLY A 133 12.54 -5.73 -2.21
CA GLY A 133 13.45 -5.40 -1.10
C GLY A 133 12.86 -4.43 -0.06
N GLY A 134 11.53 -4.31 0.02
CA GLY A 134 10.80 -3.34 0.84
C GLY A 134 11.31 -3.16 2.26
N GLY A 135 11.80 -1.95 2.53
CA GLY A 135 12.29 -1.50 3.85
C GLY A 135 11.45 -0.41 4.50
N THR A 136 10.50 0.19 3.77
CA THR A 136 9.71 1.31 4.29
C THR A 136 8.61 0.80 5.22
N LEU A 137 8.63 1.30 6.45
CA LEU A 137 7.70 0.96 7.52
C LEU A 137 6.63 2.06 7.64
N THR A 138 5.37 1.67 7.54
CA THR A 138 4.23 2.56 7.78
C THR A 138 3.54 2.16 9.08
N LYS A 139 3.77 2.95 10.12
CA LYS A 139 3.13 2.76 11.43
C LYS A 139 1.73 3.35 11.40
N LEU A 140 0.72 2.56 11.76
CA LEU A 140 -0.66 3.02 11.89
C LEU A 140 -0.87 3.62 13.28
N THR A 141 -1.30 4.88 13.29
CA THR A 141 -1.53 5.68 14.52
C THR A 141 -2.97 6.14 14.68
N THR A 142 -3.83 5.84 13.71
CA THR A 142 -5.25 6.17 13.72
C THR A 142 -6.04 4.90 13.41
N TYR A 143 -7.17 4.73 14.09
CA TYR A 143 -8.00 3.53 14.00
C TYR A 143 -9.48 3.93 14.20
N PRO A 144 -10.42 3.41 13.38
CA PRO A 144 -10.20 2.69 12.13
C PRO A 144 -9.67 3.60 11.01
N ILE A 145 -9.16 3.00 9.93
CA ILE A 145 -8.81 3.70 8.69
C ILE A 145 -9.55 3.00 7.54
N THR A 146 -10.63 3.61 7.06
CA THR A 146 -11.43 3.10 5.93
C THR A 146 -11.11 3.79 4.60
N ALA A 147 -10.63 5.04 4.66
CA ALA A 147 -10.20 5.83 3.52
C ALA A 147 -8.83 6.47 3.83
N PRO A 148 -7.71 5.76 3.56
CA PRO A 148 -6.39 6.24 3.92
C PRO A 148 -6.07 7.55 3.17
N PRO A 149 -5.72 8.64 3.87
CA PRO A 149 -5.49 9.95 3.25
C PRO A 149 -4.12 10.05 2.57
N THR A 150 -3.20 9.14 2.91
CA THR A 150 -1.82 9.14 2.45
C THR A 150 -1.48 7.80 1.80
N SER A 151 -0.65 7.86 0.77
CA SER A 151 -0.07 6.70 0.10
C SER A 151 1.42 6.58 0.35
N THR A 152 1.95 5.36 0.27
CA THR A 152 3.38 5.08 0.21
C THR A 152 3.76 4.80 -1.23
N PHE A 153 4.85 5.42 -1.71
CA PHE A 153 5.39 5.13 -3.03
C PHE A 153 6.13 3.80 -3.00
N GLU A 154 5.79 2.89 -3.91
CA GLU A 154 6.35 1.54 -3.99
C GLU A 154 7.37 1.39 -5.13
N GLY A 155 7.54 2.42 -5.97
CA GLY A 155 8.53 2.45 -7.04
C GLY A 155 7.96 2.74 -8.43
N THR A 156 8.88 2.86 -9.38
CA THR A 156 8.58 3.02 -10.81
C THR A 156 9.17 1.84 -11.58
N ASN A 157 8.38 1.20 -12.43
CA ASN A 157 8.81 0.05 -13.24
C ASN A 157 8.35 0.19 -14.70
N ASP A 158 8.74 -0.75 -15.56
CA ASP A 158 8.26 -0.86 -16.93
C ASP A 158 8.06 -2.32 -17.35
N GLU A 159 7.22 -2.53 -18.36
CA GLU A 159 6.93 -3.85 -18.93
C GLU A 159 8.10 -4.49 -19.70
N SER A 160 9.25 -3.82 -19.87
CA SER A 160 10.40 -4.41 -20.58
C SER A 160 11.21 -5.38 -19.71
N THR A 161 11.05 -5.30 -18.38
CA THR A 161 11.82 -6.08 -17.40
C THR A 161 10.95 -7.12 -16.70
N GLN A 162 9.75 -6.73 -16.27
CA GLN A 162 8.74 -7.60 -15.67
C GLN A 162 7.35 -7.07 -16.02
N SER A 163 6.44 -7.94 -16.42
CA SER A 163 5.10 -7.58 -16.91
C SER A 163 4.07 -7.59 -15.77
N LEU A 164 3.24 -6.55 -15.67
CA LEU A 164 2.03 -6.54 -14.84
C LEU A 164 0.83 -7.14 -15.57
N CYS A 165 0.87 -7.13 -16.90
CA CYS A 165 -0.23 -7.52 -17.74
C CYS A 165 -0.29 -9.04 -17.91
N ALA A 166 -1.50 -9.61 -17.87
CA ALA A 166 -1.70 -11.02 -18.18
C ALA A 166 -1.16 -11.39 -19.58
N LYS A 167 -1.25 -10.45 -20.53
CA LYS A 167 -0.57 -10.50 -21.82
C LYS A 167 0.47 -9.39 -21.89
N SER A 168 1.74 -9.75 -21.70
CA SER A 168 2.86 -8.81 -21.76
C SER A 168 2.93 -8.10 -23.13
N PRO A 169 3.17 -6.77 -23.16
CA PRO A 169 3.48 -6.06 -24.39
C PRO A 169 4.90 -6.33 -24.90
N ALA A 170 5.75 -6.98 -24.10
CA ALA A 170 7.11 -7.36 -24.47
C ALA A 170 7.27 -8.90 -24.45
N ALA A 171 7.75 -9.46 -25.57
CA ALA A 171 7.93 -10.90 -25.70
C ALA A 171 9.04 -11.43 -24.78
N GLY A 172 8.80 -12.56 -24.11
CA GLY A 172 9.80 -13.23 -23.26
C GLY A 172 10.00 -12.59 -21.87
N VAL A 173 9.23 -11.57 -21.52
CA VAL A 173 9.33 -10.90 -20.22
C VAL A 173 8.57 -11.69 -19.14
N PRO A 174 9.19 -11.98 -17.98
CA PRO A 174 8.52 -12.68 -16.89
C PRO A 174 7.42 -11.83 -16.25
N GLN A 175 6.45 -12.49 -15.61
CA GLN A 175 5.44 -11.79 -14.82
C GLN A 175 6.07 -11.18 -13.56
N ARG A 176 5.65 -9.97 -13.22
CA ARG A 176 6.07 -9.28 -12.00
C ARG A 176 5.41 -9.95 -10.80
N THR A 177 6.18 -10.19 -9.75
CA THR A 177 5.66 -10.76 -8.51
C THR A 177 5.71 -9.75 -7.39
N PHE A 178 4.75 -9.83 -6.47
CA PHE A 178 4.62 -8.91 -5.36
C PHE A 178 4.31 -9.63 -4.06
N ASN A 179 4.69 -9.03 -2.94
CA ASN A 179 4.41 -9.56 -1.63
C ASN A 179 4.22 -8.46 -0.56
N TRP A 180 2.97 -8.06 -0.35
CA TRP A 180 2.54 -7.20 0.76
C TRP A 180 1.96 -8.04 1.90
N ASN A 181 2.80 -8.90 2.50
CA ASN A 181 2.44 -9.86 3.55
C ASN A 181 3.25 -9.68 4.83
N LYS A 182 3.98 -8.56 4.96
CA LYS A 182 4.84 -8.31 6.11
C LYS A 182 4.22 -7.21 6.97
N LEU A 183 4.06 -7.53 8.25
CA LEU A 183 3.64 -6.59 9.28
C LEU A 183 4.47 -6.82 10.54
N THR A 184 4.62 -5.79 11.36
CA THR A 184 4.96 -5.95 12.77
C THR A 184 3.83 -5.41 13.62
N ALA A 185 3.71 -5.92 14.84
CA ALA A 185 2.69 -5.48 15.76
C ALA A 185 3.24 -5.38 17.18
N SER A 186 2.93 -4.28 17.87
CA SER A 186 3.09 -4.17 19.31
C SER A 186 1.75 -4.43 20.00
N ILE A 187 1.76 -5.18 21.09
CA ILE A 187 0.55 -5.49 21.86
C ILE A 187 0.58 -4.71 23.17
N HIS A 188 -0.50 -4.01 23.48
CA HIS A 188 -0.69 -3.32 24.74
C HIS A 188 -1.71 -4.06 25.60
N ILE A 189 -1.35 -4.31 26.86
CA ILE A 189 -2.21 -4.99 27.81
C ILE A 189 -3.09 -3.97 28.51
N VAL A 190 -4.37 -3.93 28.13
CA VAL A 190 -5.38 -3.09 28.78
C VAL A 190 -5.75 -3.67 30.14
N GLN A 191 -5.88 -5.00 30.21
CA GLN A 191 -6.20 -5.73 31.44
C GLN A 191 -5.39 -7.04 31.53
N PRO A 192 -4.97 -7.46 32.73
CA PRO A 192 -4.26 -8.73 32.89
C PRO A 192 -5.11 -9.92 32.40
N ILE A 193 -4.45 -10.88 31.75
CA ILE A 193 -5.08 -12.09 31.23
C ILE A 193 -5.04 -13.17 32.31
N PHE A 194 -6.20 -13.69 32.71
CA PHE A 194 -6.29 -14.85 33.59
C PHE A 194 -6.63 -16.09 32.77
N GLY A 195 -5.72 -17.06 32.74
CA GLY A 195 -5.87 -18.28 31.95
C GLY A 195 -5.65 -18.03 30.46
N THR A 196 -6.68 -18.19 29.64
CA THR A 196 -6.58 -18.11 28.18
C THR A 196 -7.43 -16.96 27.62
N GLU A 197 -6.84 -16.15 26.76
CA GLU A 197 -7.54 -15.11 25.99
C GLU A 197 -7.57 -15.52 24.52
N LEU A 198 -8.77 -15.62 23.95
CA LEU A 198 -8.97 -15.90 22.53
C LEU A 198 -9.15 -14.59 21.76
N ILE A 199 -8.33 -14.38 20.73
CA ILE A 199 -8.53 -13.30 19.78
C ILE A 199 -9.33 -13.88 18.60
N PRO A 200 -10.56 -13.40 18.36
CA PRO A 200 -11.38 -13.90 17.28
C PRO A 200 -10.70 -13.63 15.93
N THR A 201 -11.03 -14.45 14.92
CA THR A 201 -10.52 -14.22 13.57
C THR A 201 -11.08 -12.89 13.08
N GLN A 202 -10.18 -11.94 12.82
CA GLN A 202 -10.55 -10.62 12.33
C GLN A 202 -9.46 -10.03 11.43
N THR A 203 -9.87 -9.15 10.53
CA THR A 203 -8.95 -8.42 9.66
C THR A 203 -8.20 -7.36 10.45
N LEU A 204 -6.87 -7.44 10.44
CA LEU A 204 -6.02 -6.43 11.07
C LEU A 204 -5.77 -5.25 10.14
N ALA A 205 -5.45 -5.55 8.88
CA ALA A 205 -5.07 -4.54 7.92
C ALA A 205 -5.33 -5.00 6.49
N GLU A 206 -5.52 -4.01 5.63
CA GLU A 206 -5.70 -4.16 4.21
C GLU A 206 -4.70 -3.25 3.49
N THR A 207 -4.09 -3.79 2.44
CA THR A 207 -3.21 -3.03 1.55
C THR A 207 -3.87 -2.93 0.18
N SER A 208 -4.18 -1.70 -0.22
CA SER A 208 -4.71 -1.40 -1.54
C SER A 208 -3.65 -0.74 -2.41
N LEU A 209 -3.58 -1.12 -3.67
CA LEU A 209 -2.56 -0.72 -4.62
C LEU A 209 -3.18 0.06 -5.75
N CYS A 210 -2.48 1.10 -6.16
CA CYS A 210 -2.80 1.84 -7.35
C CYS A 210 -1.59 1.88 -8.25
N ILE A 211 -1.79 1.44 -9.49
CA ILE A 211 -0.78 1.43 -10.52
C ILE A 211 -1.29 2.26 -11.69
N PHE A 212 -0.46 3.17 -12.18
CA PHE A 212 -0.79 3.98 -13.35
C PHE A 212 0.47 4.34 -14.14
N TYR A 213 0.28 4.68 -15.41
CA TYR A 213 1.31 5.25 -16.28
C TYR A 213 0.79 6.56 -16.90
N GLY A 214 1.70 7.37 -17.44
CA GLY A 214 1.41 8.73 -17.92
C GLY A 214 1.55 9.80 -16.83
N THR A 215 1.00 10.99 -17.06
CA THR A 215 1.11 12.11 -16.12
C THR A 215 -0.09 12.17 -15.19
N GLY A 216 0.16 12.10 -13.88
CA GLY A 216 -0.86 12.29 -12.84
C GLY A 216 -0.43 11.77 -11.48
N SER A 217 -1.38 11.69 -10.57
CA SER A 217 -1.23 11.08 -9.25
C SER A 217 -2.35 10.07 -9.02
N CYS A 218 -2.14 9.16 -8.08
CA CYS A 218 -3.19 8.26 -7.66
C CYS A 218 -3.86 8.73 -6.38
N SER A 219 -5.19 8.61 -6.31
CA SER A 219 -5.97 8.71 -5.08
C SER A 219 -6.46 7.33 -4.63
N PHE A 220 -6.86 7.19 -3.36
CA PHE A 220 -7.38 5.92 -2.85
C PHE A 220 -8.59 5.38 -3.65
N ALA A 221 -9.39 6.26 -4.27
CA ALA A 221 -10.54 5.87 -5.08
C ALA A 221 -10.18 5.03 -6.32
N ASN A 222 -8.93 5.13 -6.80
CA ASN A 222 -8.43 4.35 -7.93
C ASN A 222 -7.59 3.14 -7.49
N ALA A 223 -7.43 2.93 -6.17
CA ALA A 223 -6.70 1.80 -5.64
C ALA A 223 -7.57 0.54 -5.57
N GLN A 224 -6.93 -0.62 -5.67
CA GLN A 224 -7.58 -1.93 -5.61
C GLN A 224 -6.97 -2.75 -4.49
N LEU A 225 -7.80 -3.53 -3.80
CA LEU A 225 -7.33 -4.40 -2.71
C LEU A 225 -6.33 -5.42 -3.26
N ALA A 226 -5.10 -5.38 -2.75
CA ALA A 226 -4.02 -6.28 -3.14
C ALA A 226 -3.78 -7.36 -2.08
N SER A 227 -3.89 -7.01 -0.80
CA SER A 227 -3.78 -7.99 0.29
C SER A 227 -4.66 -7.66 1.48
N ARG A 228 -5.14 -8.72 2.13
CA ARG A 228 -5.79 -8.68 3.44
C ARG A 228 -5.00 -9.56 4.42
N MET A 229 -4.81 -9.03 5.62
CA MET A 229 -4.13 -9.72 6.71
C MET A 229 -5.15 -10.03 7.81
N ASP A 230 -5.46 -11.30 7.97
CA ASP A 230 -6.38 -11.78 9.00
C ASP A 230 -5.59 -12.46 10.13
N TYR A 231 -6.06 -12.23 11.35
CA TYR A 231 -5.36 -12.66 12.53
C TYR A 231 -6.25 -13.49 13.42
N PHE A 232 -5.70 -14.60 13.90
CA PHE A 232 -6.34 -15.49 14.85
C PHE A 232 -5.30 -15.96 15.88
N ARG A 233 -5.60 -15.82 17.18
CA ARG A 233 -4.66 -16.20 18.23
C ARG A 233 -5.33 -16.69 19.50
N ILE A 234 -4.62 -17.58 20.20
CA ILE A 234 -4.87 -17.95 21.60
C ILE A 234 -3.68 -17.48 22.43
N PHE A 235 -3.89 -16.57 23.39
CA PHE A 235 -2.90 -16.24 24.42
C PHE A 235 -3.14 -17.12 25.64
N LYS A 236 -2.11 -17.80 26.13
CA LYS A 236 -2.14 -18.53 27.41
C LYS A 236 -1.22 -17.83 28.39
N CYS A 237 -1.74 -17.51 29.57
CA CYS A 237 -0.95 -17.16 30.74
C CYS A 237 -1.08 -18.28 31.77
N PRO A 238 0.04 -18.85 32.26
CA PRO A 238 -0.01 -19.76 33.38
C PRO A 238 -0.57 -19.05 34.62
N PHE A 239 -1.44 -19.75 35.34
CA PHE A 239 -2.06 -19.28 36.57
C PHE A 239 -1.01 -19.31 37.71
N GLU A 240 -0.12 -18.33 37.76
CA GLU A 240 0.66 -18.09 38.97
C GLU A 240 -0.15 -17.16 39.88
N LEU A 241 -0.56 -17.71 41.02
CA LEU A 241 -1.31 -17.05 42.08
C LEU A 241 -0.65 -15.70 42.40
N TYR A 242 -1.40 -14.61 42.19
CA TYR A 242 -1.10 -13.30 42.77
C TYR A 242 -1.17 -13.41 44.30
N TYR A 243 -0.07 -13.82 44.91
CA TYR A 243 0.22 -13.60 46.32
C TYR A 243 1.66 -13.14 46.38
N GLN A 244 1.90 -12.00 47.05
CA GLN A 244 3.18 -11.29 47.18
C GLN A 244 3.45 -10.16 46.16
N ARG A 245 2.73 -9.04 46.31
CA ARG A 245 3.35 -7.75 46.67
C ARG A 245 2.25 -6.74 47.04
N ARG A 246 1.96 -6.67 48.33
CA ARG A 246 1.53 -5.42 49.00
C ARG A 246 2.79 -4.66 49.39
#